data_AF-A0A6I1FRR9-F1
#
_entry.id   AF-A0A6I1FRR9-F1
#
_cell.length_a   1.000
_cell.length_b   1.000
_cell.length_c   1.000
_cell.angle_alpha   90.00
_cell.angle_beta   90.00
_cell.angle_gamma   90.00
#
_symmetry.space_group_name_H-M   'P 1'
#
loop_
_entity.id
_entity.type
_entity.pdbx_description
1 polymer ?
#
loop_
_entity_poly.entity_id
_entity_poly.type
_entity_poly.pdbx_seq_one_letter_code
_entity_poly.pdbx_strand_id
1 'polypeptide(L)'
;MSATTQNRVKRYRGTELNTKGWQQEAVLRMLMNNLDPEVAEHPEKLVVYGGIGKAARNWESFDAIVETLKNLEEDETLLVQSGKPVVVFKTHKDAPRALIANSNIVPAYANWDTFHELDQKGLMMYGQMTAGSWIYIGSQGIVQGTYETFAELAKQHFNGTLKNTITLTAGLGGMGGAQPLAVTMNGGVVIGIDVDETRI
;
A
#
# COMPACT_ATOMS: atom_id res chain seq x y z
N MET A 1 14.55 -13.25 0.07
CA MET A 1 14.53 -12.49 -1.21
C MET A 1 15.67 -12.98 -2.08
N SER A 2 15.50 -13.13 -3.39
CA SER A 2 16.66 -13.37 -4.27
C SER A 2 17.52 -12.11 -4.33
N ALA A 3 18.84 -12.25 -4.49
CA ALA A 3 19.76 -11.10 -4.60
C ALA A 3 19.37 -10.12 -5.74
N THR A 4 18.59 -10.58 -6.72
CA THR A 4 18.09 -9.79 -7.86
C THR A 4 16.98 -8.79 -7.51
N THR A 5 16.10 -9.08 -6.54
CA THR A 5 15.05 -8.13 -6.11
C THR A 5 15.57 -7.07 -5.15
N GLN A 6 16.57 -7.40 -4.33
CA GLN A 6 17.22 -6.45 -3.41
C GLN A 6 17.85 -5.25 -4.13
N ASN A 7 18.29 -5.40 -5.39
CA ASN A 7 18.89 -4.30 -6.14
C ASN A 7 17.88 -3.31 -6.76
N ARG A 8 16.61 -3.71 -6.89
CA ARG A 8 15.58 -2.89 -7.58
C ARG A 8 14.92 -1.87 -6.66
N VAL A 9 14.60 -2.28 -5.43
CA VAL A 9 13.97 -1.40 -4.44
C VAL A 9 15.05 -0.70 -3.63
N LYS A 10 15.10 0.63 -3.70
CA LYS A 10 16.12 1.44 -3.02
C LYS A 10 15.47 2.35 -1.98
N ARG A 11 15.94 2.26 -0.75
CA ARG A 11 15.55 3.16 0.34
C ARG A 11 16.34 4.47 0.25
N TYR A 12 15.91 5.37 -0.63
CA TYR A 12 16.52 6.70 -0.74
C TYR A 12 16.32 7.51 0.56
N ARG A 13 17.37 8.19 1.01
CA ARG A 13 17.44 8.98 2.25
C ARG A 13 18.26 10.25 2.01
N GLY A 14 18.17 11.20 2.94
CA GLY A 14 18.89 12.47 2.84
C GLY A 14 18.33 13.40 1.77
N THR A 15 19.14 14.40 1.39
CA THR A 15 18.74 15.53 0.56
C THR A 15 19.13 15.40 -0.92
N GLU A 16 19.87 14.36 -1.29
CA GLU A 16 20.26 14.11 -2.68
C GLU A 16 19.05 13.67 -3.51
N LEU A 17 18.85 14.31 -4.67
CA LEU A 17 17.75 14.03 -5.59
C LEU A 17 18.16 12.98 -6.63
N ASN A 18 17.24 12.10 -6.99
CA ASN A 18 17.37 11.11 -8.06
C ASN A 18 16.46 11.44 -9.25
N THR A 19 15.66 12.50 -9.13
CA THR A 19 14.69 13.01 -10.09
C THR A 19 14.93 14.50 -10.31
N LYS A 20 14.22 15.13 -11.25
CA LYS A 20 14.39 16.55 -11.59
C LYS A 20 13.86 17.54 -10.54
N GLY A 21 13.14 17.08 -9.52
CA GLY A 21 12.58 17.94 -8.47
C GLY A 21 11.97 17.16 -7.31
N TRP A 22 11.74 17.84 -6.19
CA TRP A 22 11.26 17.21 -4.96
C TRP A 22 9.87 16.57 -5.08
N GLN A 23 8.98 17.08 -5.95
CA GLN A 23 7.67 16.49 -6.13
C GLN A 23 7.75 15.11 -6.80
N GLN A 24 8.57 14.99 -7.85
CA GLN A 24 8.86 13.72 -8.52
C GLN A 24 9.62 12.77 -7.58
N GLU A 25 10.58 13.30 -6.83
CA GLU A 25 11.36 12.55 -5.86
C GLU A 25 10.46 11.95 -4.78
N ALA A 26 9.50 12.73 -4.25
CA ALA A 26 8.55 12.25 -3.25
C ALA A 26 7.78 11.04 -3.78
N VAL A 27 7.24 11.12 -5.00
CA VAL A 27 6.52 10.00 -5.64
C VAL A 27 7.43 8.78 -5.78
N LEU A 28 8.67 8.95 -6.26
CA LEU A 28 9.65 7.86 -6.38
C LEU A 28 9.94 7.21 -5.02
N ARG A 29 10.22 8.01 -4.00
CA ARG A 29 10.56 7.49 -2.66
C ARG A 29 9.39 6.77 -2.02
N MET A 30 8.17 7.25 -2.22
CA MET A 30 6.99 6.61 -1.68
C MET A 30 6.66 5.30 -2.39
N LEU A 31 6.85 5.21 -3.72
CA LEU A 31 6.79 3.94 -4.45
C LEU A 31 7.81 2.94 -3.89
N MET A 32 9.04 3.38 -3.64
CA MET A 32 10.09 2.54 -3.05
C MET A 32 9.75 2.12 -1.61
N ASN A 33 9.19 3.01 -0.80
CA ASN A 33 8.77 2.74 0.57
C ASN A 33 7.68 1.66 0.62
N ASN A 34 6.72 1.69 -0.32
CA ASN A 34 5.68 0.67 -0.42
C ASN A 34 6.24 -0.74 -0.69
N LEU A 35 7.48 -0.88 -1.16
CA LEU A 35 8.12 -2.17 -1.42
C LEU A 35 9.33 -2.42 -0.52
N ASP A 36 9.52 -1.59 0.50
CA ASP A 36 10.55 -1.79 1.49
C ASP A 36 10.29 -3.12 2.24
N PRO A 37 11.30 -3.99 2.41
CA PRO A 37 11.17 -5.23 3.18
C PRO A 37 10.66 -5.06 4.61
N GLU A 38 10.85 -3.89 5.23
CA GLU A 38 10.33 -3.58 6.57
C GLU A 38 8.86 -3.12 6.56
N VAL A 39 8.29 -2.87 5.38
CA VAL A 39 6.96 -2.27 5.21
C VAL A 39 5.99 -3.23 4.54
N ALA A 40 6.38 -3.83 3.42
CA ALA A 40 5.51 -4.66 2.59
C ALA A 40 5.45 -6.11 3.08
N GLU A 41 4.29 -6.77 2.91
CA GLU A 41 4.13 -8.20 3.24
C GLU A 41 4.98 -9.11 2.32
N HIS A 42 4.94 -8.88 1.00
CA HIS A 42 5.66 -9.71 0.01
C HIS A 42 6.21 -8.86 -1.16
N PRO A 43 7.21 -8.00 -0.90
CA PRO A 43 7.71 -7.03 -1.87
C PRO A 43 8.34 -7.66 -3.11
N GLU A 44 8.88 -8.87 -3.02
CA GLU A 44 9.43 -9.59 -4.18
C GLU A 44 8.37 -9.93 -5.24
N LYS A 45 7.10 -9.96 -4.83
CA LYS A 45 5.92 -10.12 -5.70
C LYS A 45 5.20 -8.80 -5.98
N LEU A 46 5.81 -7.67 -5.60
CA LEU A 46 5.25 -6.32 -5.60
C LEU A 46 4.06 -6.12 -4.66
N VAL A 47 3.76 -7.11 -3.81
CA VAL A 47 2.59 -7.11 -2.92
C VAL A 47 2.95 -6.35 -1.64
N VAL A 48 2.15 -5.34 -1.35
CA VAL A 48 2.31 -4.45 -0.20
C VAL A 48 1.51 -4.97 0.99
N TYR A 49 0.19 -5.17 0.84
CA TYR A 49 -0.69 -5.69 1.89
C TYR A 49 -2.05 -6.14 1.32
N GLY A 50 -2.88 -6.78 2.16
CA GLY A 50 -4.29 -7.02 1.85
C GLY A 50 -4.50 -8.07 0.76
N GLY A 51 -3.80 -9.20 0.86
CA GLY A 51 -3.83 -10.27 -0.13
C GLY A 51 -2.91 -9.96 -1.31
N ILE A 52 -3.46 -9.51 -2.43
CA ILE A 52 -2.72 -9.25 -3.68
C ILE A 52 -2.58 -7.76 -4.02
N GLY A 53 -2.73 -6.87 -3.02
CA GLY A 53 -2.59 -5.42 -3.21
C GLY A 53 -1.16 -5.06 -3.59
N LYS A 54 -0.94 -4.58 -4.81
CA LYS A 54 0.40 -4.35 -5.39
C LYS A 54 0.73 -2.87 -5.60
N ALA A 55 2.03 -2.55 -5.58
CA ALA A 55 2.55 -1.21 -5.89
C ALA A 55 2.69 -0.92 -7.40
N ALA A 56 2.95 -1.95 -8.20
CA ALA A 56 3.03 -1.88 -9.66
C ALA A 56 2.54 -3.21 -10.26
N ARG A 57 2.11 -3.18 -11.52
CA ARG A 57 1.45 -4.34 -12.16
C ARG A 57 2.37 -5.56 -12.22
N ASN A 58 3.59 -5.31 -12.66
CA ASN A 58 4.68 -6.27 -12.80
C ASN A 58 6.01 -5.51 -12.76
N TRP A 59 7.11 -6.25 -12.71
CA TRP A 59 8.44 -5.66 -12.56
C TRP A 59 8.86 -4.78 -13.75
N GLU A 60 8.43 -5.10 -14.96
CA GLU A 60 8.62 -4.24 -16.14
C GLU A 60 7.92 -2.88 -15.96
N SER A 61 6.67 -2.89 -15.47
CA SER A 61 5.92 -1.67 -15.18
C SER A 61 6.56 -0.87 -14.04
N PHE A 62 7.07 -1.55 -13.01
CA PHE A 62 7.81 -0.90 -11.93
C PHE A 62 9.05 -0.17 -12.46
N ASP A 63 9.90 -0.86 -13.22
CA ASP A 63 11.11 -0.29 -13.79
C ASP A 63 10.78 0.92 -14.69
N ALA A 64 9.72 0.81 -15.51
CA ALA A 64 9.25 1.90 -16.35
C ALA A 64 8.69 3.09 -15.55
N ILE A 65 7.99 2.88 -14.44
CA ILE A 65 7.52 3.97 -13.56
C ILE A 65 8.72 4.69 -12.96
N VAL A 66 9.70 3.95 -12.44
CA VAL A 66 10.91 4.52 -11.85
C VAL A 66 11.65 5.37 -12.87
N GLU A 67 11.88 4.84 -14.07
CA GLU A 67 12.57 5.58 -15.14
C GLU A 67 11.78 6.81 -15.58
N THR A 68 10.45 6.70 -15.68
CA THR A 68 9.60 7.84 -16.04
C THR A 68 9.68 8.95 -14.98
N LEU A 69 9.58 8.61 -13.69
CA LEU A 69 9.65 9.59 -12.59
C LEU A 69 10.99 10.33 -12.52
N LYS A 70 12.10 9.65 -12.85
CA LYS A 70 13.43 10.28 -12.92
C LYS A 70 13.54 11.32 -14.02
N ASN A 71 12.83 11.12 -15.12
CA ASN A 71 12.87 11.99 -16.29
C ASN A 71 11.70 12.98 -16.37
N LEU A 72 10.67 12.84 -15.54
CA LEU A 72 9.45 13.66 -15.55
C LEU A 72 9.76 15.13 -15.22
N GLU A 73 9.33 16.04 -16.09
CA GLU A 73 9.48 17.48 -15.87
C GLU A 73 8.51 18.02 -14.80
N GLU A 74 8.75 19.25 -14.35
CA GLU A 74 7.90 19.94 -13.36
C GLU A 74 6.52 20.34 -13.90
N ASP A 75 6.35 20.43 -15.22
CA ASP A 75 5.09 20.76 -15.88
C ASP A 75 4.49 19.55 -16.63
N GLU A 76 4.87 18.33 -16.24
CA GLU A 76 4.35 17.08 -16.79
C GLU A 76 3.61 16.26 -15.74
N THR A 77 2.71 15.39 -16.22
CA THR A 77 1.93 14.46 -15.40
C THR A 77 1.99 13.05 -15.98
N LEU A 78 2.45 12.10 -15.18
CA LEU A 78 2.43 10.66 -15.47
C LEU A 78 1.03 10.08 -15.20
N LEU A 79 0.46 9.36 -16.17
CA LEU A 79 -0.74 8.55 -15.97
C LEU A 79 -0.36 7.09 -15.69
N VAL A 80 -0.86 6.55 -14.58
CA VAL A 80 -0.71 5.14 -14.21
C VAL A 80 -2.07 4.46 -14.23
N GLN A 81 -2.20 3.45 -15.10
CA GLN A 81 -3.42 2.65 -15.23
C GLN A 81 -3.15 1.26 -14.68
N SER A 82 -3.88 0.86 -13.63
CA SER A 82 -3.70 -0.42 -12.92
C SER A 82 -2.23 -0.81 -12.78
N GLY A 83 -1.44 0.08 -12.15
CA GLY A 83 -0.01 -0.12 -11.88
C GLY A 83 0.93 -0.14 -13.08
N LYS A 84 0.49 0.30 -14.27
CA LYS A 84 1.32 0.43 -15.48
C LYS A 84 1.44 1.91 -15.88
N PRO A 85 2.65 2.42 -16.16
CA PRO A 85 2.82 3.77 -16.71
C PRO A 85 2.38 3.74 -18.18
N VAL A 86 1.36 4.52 -18.54
CA VAL A 86 0.75 4.44 -19.88
C VAL A 86 1.07 5.65 -20.76
N VAL A 87 1.21 6.83 -20.18
CA VAL A 87 1.52 8.06 -20.92
C VAL A 87 1.97 9.17 -19.97
N VAL A 88 2.78 10.09 -20.48
CA VAL A 88 3.10 11.38 -19.85
C VAL A 88 2.51 12.48 -20.72
N PHE A 89 1.76 13.41 -20.12
CA PHE A 89 1.26 14.59 -20.79
C PHE A 89 1.87 15.85 -20.18
N LYS A 90 2.08 16.86 -21.03
CA LYS A 90 2.34 18.21 -20.57
C LYS A 90 1.08 18.80 -19.93
N THR A 91 1.23 19.32 -18.73
CA THR A 91 0.21 19.99 -17.93
C THR A 91 0.73 21.36 -17.49
N HIS A 92 0.94 21.59 -16.19
CA HIS A 92 1.48 22.82 -15.62
C HIS A 92 2.05 22.52 -14.22
N LYS A 93 2.82 23.46 -13.65
CA LYS A 93 3.55 23.24 -12.39
C LYS A 93 2.66 22.91 -11.18
N ASP A 94 1.46 23.47 -11.13
CA ASP A 94 0.51 23.21 -10.03
C ASP A 94 -0.33 21.94 -10.20
N ALA A 95 -0.22 21.24 -11.34
CA ALA A 95 -0.91 19.97 -11.54
C ALA A 95 -0.24 18.83 -10.75
N PRO A 96 -0.95 17.72 -10.46
CA PRO A 96 -0.33 16.52 -9.90
C PRO A 96 0.75 15.94 -10.83
N ARG A 97 1.86 15.47 -10.26
CA ARG A 97 2.93 14.78 -11.02
C ARG A 97 2.54 13.37 -11.46
N ALA A 98 1.61 12.73 -10.74
CA ALA A 98 1.07 11.43 -11.08
C ALA A 98 -0.45 11.40 -10.87
N LEU A 99 -1.17 10.83 -11.83
CA LEU A 99 -2.59 10.48 -11.71
C LEU A 99 -2.74 8.98 -11.87
N ILE A 100 -3.42 8.34 -10.92
CA ILE A 100 -3.46 6.89 -10.78
C ILE A 100 -4.90 6.39 -10.77
N ALA A 101 -5.21 5.43 -11.65
CA ALA A 101 -6.50 4.76 -11.70
C ALA A 101 -6.28 3.24 -11.72
N ASN A 102 -6.52 2.58 -10.58
CA ASN A 102 -6.26 1.15 -10.40
C ASN A 102 -7.55 0.35 -10.23
N SER A 103 -7.60 -0.84 -10.81
CA SER A 103 -8.64 -1.87 -10.57
C SER A 103 -10.08 -1.46 -10.95
N ASN A 104 -10.25 -0.37 -11.68
CA ASN A 104 -11.57 0.07 -12.14
C ASN A 104 -12.07 -0.86 -13.25
N ILE A 105 -13.26 -1.42 -13.05
CA ILE A 105 -13.97 -2.26 -14.02
C ILE A 105 -15.40 -1.72 -14.11
N VAL A 106 -15.97 -1.72 -15.32
CA VAL A 106 -17.38 -1.36 -15.54
C VAL A 106 -18.26 -2.21 -14.60
N PRO A 107 -19.25 -1.63 -13.89
CA PRO A 107 -19.96 -2.32 -12.81
C PRO A 107 -20.54 -3.70 -13.17
N ALA A 108 -21.05 -3.87 -14.38
CA ALA A 108 -21.58 -5.16 -14.87
C ALA A 108 -20.56 -6.31 -14.87
N TYR A 109 -19.25 -5.99 -14.88
CA TYR A 109 -18.15 -6.95 -14.88
C TYR A 109 -17.24 -6.82 -13.65
N ALA A 110 -17.60 -5.98 -12.67
CA ALA A 110 -16.78 -5.69 -11.50
C ALA A 110 -16.84 -6.83 -10.45
N ASN A 111 -16.33 -7.99 -10.83
CA ASN A 111 -16.24 -9.19 -10.00
C ASN A 111 -14.83 -9.83 -10.09
N TRP A 112 -14.55 -10.76 -9.18
CA TRP A 112 -13.23 -11.40 -9.08
C TRP A 112 -12.91 -12.29 -10.28
N ASP A 113 -13.89 -12.95 -10.90
CA ASP A 113 -13.64 -13.81 -12.06
C ASP A 113 -13.10 -12.99 -13.24
N THR A 114 -13.76 -11.87 -13.55
CA THR A 114 -13.31 -10.93 -14.59
C THR A 114 -11.96 -10.30 -14.20
N PHE A 115 -11.78 -9.92 -12.93
CA PHE A 115 -10.50 -9.40 -12.45
C PHE A 115 -9.36 -10.41 -12.71
N HIS A 116 -9.54 -11.68 -12.35
CA HIS A 116 -8.52 -12.71 -12.49
C HIS A 116 -8.26 -13.08 -13.94
N GLU A 117 -9.29 -13.10 -14.79
CA GLU A 117 -9.11 -13.26 -16.23
C GLU A 117 -8.20 -12.15 -16.81
N LEU A 118 -8.44 -10.90 -16.42
CA LEU A 118 -7.64 -9.76 -16.86
C LEU A 118 -6.23 -9.77 -16.26
N ASP A 119 -6.06 -10.18 -15.00
CA ASP A 119 -4.75 -10.33 -14.35
C ASP A 119 -3.89 -11.39 -15.05
N GLN A 120 -4.47 -12.55 -15.37
CA GLN A 120 -3.79 -13.61 -16.15
C GLN A 120 -3.34 -13.14 -17.54
N LYS A 121 -4.10 -12.22 -18.15
CA LYS A 121 -3.74 -11.56 -19.41
C LYS A 121 -2.73 -10.41 -19.26
N GLY A 122 -2.30 -10.08 -18.03
CA GLY A 122 -1.40 -8.96 -17.75
C GLY A 122 -2.05 -7.57 -17.88
N LEU A 123 -3.38 -7.52 -17.83
CA LEU A 123 -4.18 -6.30 -18.03
C LEU A 123 -4.65 -5.65 -16.72
N MET A 124 -4.43 -6.32 -15.58
CA MET A 124 -4.97 -5.88 -14.30
C MET A 124 -3.92 -5.86 -13.18
N MET A 125 -4.18 -5.03 -12.18
CA MET A 125 -3.49 -5.01 -10.90
C MET A 125 -4.52 -4.65 -9.84
N TYR A 126 -4.50 -5.33 -8.70
CA TYR A 126 -5.28 -4.92 -7.54
C TYR A 126 -4.50 -3.85 -6.77
N GLY A 127 -5.04 -2.63 -6.73
CA GLY A 127 -4.38 -1.49 -6.09
C GLY A 127 -4.61 -1.39 -4.58
N GLN A 128 -5.56 -2.16 -4.01
CA GLN A 128 -6.06 -1.90 -2.67
C GLN A 128 -6.39 -0.39 -2.52
N MET A 129 -6.12 0.22 -1.37
CA MET A 129 -6.20 1.66 -1.15
C MET A 129 -4.82 2.29 -1.33
N THR A 130 -3.88 2.02 -0.41
CA THR A 130 -2.58 2.71 -0.34
C THR A 130 -1.43 1.93 -0.98
N ALA A 131 -1.68 0.68 -1.39
CA ALA A 131 -0.68 -0.16 -2.07
C ALA A 131 -0.36 0.40 -3.47
N GLY A 132 -1.40 0.56 -4.30
CA GLY A 132 -1.26 1.06 -5.67
C GLY A 132 -1.20 2.58 -5.79
N SER A 133 -1.40 3.31 -4.69
CA SER A 133 -1.30 4.78 -4.63
C SER A 133 -0.07 5.29 -3.88
N TRP A 134 0.83 4.38 -3.48
CA TRP A 134 2.15 4.69 -2.94
C TRP A 134 2.11 5.58 -1.69
N ILE A 135 1.37 5.16 -0.67
CA ILE A 135 1.32 5.89 0.61
C ILE A 135 1.15 4.95 1.80
N TYR A 136 1.53 3.68 1.64
CA TYR A 136 1.47 2.70 2.72
C TYR A 136 2.67 2.89 3.66
N ILE A 137 2.38 2.88 4.97
CA ILE A 137 3.37 3.15 6.03
C ILE A 137 3.43 2.00 7.05
N GLY A 138 3.15 0.79 6.59
CA GLY A 138 3.05 -0.38 7.45
C GLY A 138 1.79 -0.37 8.31
N SER A 139 1.79 -1.19 9.35
CA SER A 139 0.64 -1.36 10.25
C SER A 139 0.22 -0.06 10.94
N GLN A 140 1.15 0.89 11.16
CA GLN A 140 0.86 2.19 11.76
C GLN A 140 -0.30 2.92 11.06
N GLY A 141 -0.43 2.76 9.73
CA GLY A 141 -1.48 3.42 8.96
C GLY A 141 -2.91 3.11 9.43
N ILE A 142 -3.14 1.97 10.07
CA ILE A 142 -4.47 1.56 10.56
C ILE A 142 -4.56 1.43 12.08
N VAL A 143 -3.43 1.51 12.81
CA VAL A 143 -3.42 1.40 14.29
C VAL A 143 -4.34 2.43 14.92
N GLN A 144 -4.29 3.70 14.51
CA GLN A 144 -5.15 4.73 15.08
C GLN A 144 -6.63 4.46 14.80
N GLY A 145 -7.00 4.13 13.56
CA GLY A 145 -8.39 3.83 13.21
C GLY A 145 -8.95 2.62 13.98
N THR A 146 -8.11 1.60 14.17
CA THR A 146 -8.46 0.41 14.96
C THR A 146 -8.59 0.76 16.45
N TYR A 147 -7.68 1.59 16.97
CA TYR A 147 -7.75 2.11 18.34
C TYR A 147 -9.04 2.90 18.57
N GLU A 148 -9.39 3.84 17.69
CA GLU A 148 -10.60 4.66 17.80
C GLU A 148 -11.87 3.82 17.71
N THR A 149 -11.87 2.78 16.87
CA THR A 149 -12.99 1.83 16.78
C THR A 149 -13.21 1.14 18.13
N PHE A 150 -12.15 0.63 18.75
CA PHE A 150 -12.23 0.00 20.07
C PHE A 150 -12.51 1.00 21.20
N ALA A 151 -12.00 2.22 21.10
CA ALA A 151 -12.24 3.28 22.07
C ALA A 151 -13.71 3.71 22.06
N GLU A 152 -14.30 3.86 20.87
CA GLU A 152 -15.72 4.18 20.73
C GLU A 152 -16.62 3.02 21.17
N LEU A 153 -16.26 1.78 20.80
CA LEU A 153 -16.94 0.58 21.30
C LEU A 153 -16.90 0.53 22.84
N ALA A 154 -15.76 0.85 23.44
CA ALA A 154 -15.62 0.93 24.89
C ALA A 154 -16.51 2.02 25.52
N LYS A 155 -16.64 3.19 24.89
CA LYS A 155 -17.55 4.25 25.34
C LYS A 155 -19.01 3.80 25.29
N GLN A 156 -19.41 3.14 24.21
CA GLN A 156 -20.80 2.70 24.03
C GLN A 156 -21.19 1.54 24.95
N HIS A 157 -20.27 0.64 25.28
CA HIS A 157 -20.61 -0.64 25.92
C HIS A 157 -19.90 -0.94 27.24
N PHE A 158 -18.78 -0.26 27.55
CA PHE A 158 -17.89 -0.62 28.66
C PHE A 158 -17.39 0.60 29.46
N ASN A 159 -18.20 1.65 29.56
CA ASN A 159 -17.90 2.85 30.35
C ASN A 159 -16.58 3.55 29.96
N GLY A 160 -16.23 3.51 28.67
CA GLY A 160 -15.08 4.23 28.12
C GLY A 160 -13.73 3.52 28.23
N THR A 161 -13.68 2.25 28.65
CA THR A 161 -12.43 1.46 28.67
C THR A 161 -12.68 -0.03 28.37
N LEU A 162 -11.71 -0.71 27.79
CA LEU A 162 -11.74 -2.17 27.61
C LEU A 162 -11.12 -2.94 28.79
N LYS A 163 -10.76 -2.26 29.89
CA LYS A 163 -10.22 -2.93 31.09
C LYS A 163 -11.16 -4.03 31.57
N ASN A 164 -10.58 -5.20 31.87
CA ASN A 164 -11.29 -6.42 32.28
C ASN A 164 -12.21 -7.04 31.19
N THR A 165 -11.99 -6.70 29.92
CA THR A 165 -12.64 -7.36 28.79
C THR A 165 -11.65 -8.22 28.01
N ILE A 166 -12.18 -9.21 27.28
CA ILE A 166 -11.43 -10.03 26.32
C ILE A 166 -12.01 -9.81 24.93
N THR A 167 -11.18 -9.34 24.00
CA THR A 167 -11.49 -9.22 22.59
C THR A 167 -10.97 -10.46 21.85
N LEU A 168 -11.86 -11.16 21.15
CA LEU A 168 -11.49 -12.25 20.24
C LEU A 168 -11.51 -11.74 18.80
N THR A 169 -10.43 -11.95 18.06
CA THR A 169 -10.34 -11.58 16.63
C THR A 169 -9.44 -12.54 15.86
N ALA A 170 -9.36 -12.37 14.54
CA ALA A 170 -8.49 -13.14 13.66
C ALA A 170 -7.82 -12.27 12.58
N GLY A 171 -6.72 -12.78 12.03
CA GLY A 171 -5.93 -12.14 10.97
C GLY A 171 -4.94 -11.11 11.49
N LEU A 172 -3.66 -11.45 11.49
CA LEU A 172 -2.51 -10.68 11.94
C LEU A 172 -1.59 -10.29 10.77
N GLY A 173 -2.14 -10.12 9.57
CA GLY A 173 -1.42 -9.57 8.41
C GLY A 173 -1.04 -8.09 8.58
N GLY A 174 -0.58 -7.43 7.51
CA GLY A 174 -0.02 -6.06 7.58
C GLY A 174 -0.94 -5.02 8.20
N MET A 175 -2.26 -5.10 7.95
CA MET A 175 -3.26 -4.27 8.63
C MET A 175 -3.80 -4.92 9.91
N GLY A 176 -4.07 -6.23 9.89
CA GLY A 176 -4.68 -6.94 11.01
C GLY A 176 -3.78 -7.03 12.26
N GLY A 177 -2.46 -6.97 12.07
CA GLY A 177 -1.47 -6.91 13.15
C GLY A 177 -1.54 -5.63 13.99
N ALA A 178 -2.32 -4.63 13.57
CA ALA A 178 -2.61 -3.46 14.38
C ALA A 178 -3.59 -3.74 15.54
N GLN A 179 -4.40 -4.80 15.42
CA GLN A 179 -5.48 -5.10 16.38
C GLN A 179 -4.97 -5.35 17.81
N PRO A 180 -3.90 -6.14 18.04
CA PRO A 180 -3.44 -6.39 19.40
C PRO A 180 -2.98 -5.11 20.12
N LEU A 181 -2.28 -4.22 19.41
CA LEU A 181 -1.84 -2.94 19.96
C LEU A 181 -3.04 -2.03 20.23
N ALA A 182 -4.01 -1.95 19.31
CA ALA A 182 -5.20 -1.12 19.49
C ALA A 182 -6.06 -1.53 20.70
N VAL A 183 -6.24 -2.84 20.93
CA VAL A 183 -6.99 -3.34 22.09
C VAL A 183 -6.23 -3.06 23.39
N THR A 184 -4.92 -3.31 23.42
CA THR A 184 -4.10 -3.10 24.62
C THR A 184 -3.95 -1.61 24.97
N MET A 185 -3.89 -0.71 23.98
CA MET A 185 -3.97 0.74 24.18
C MET A 185 -5.31 1.20 24.81
N ASN A 186 -6.39 0.45 24.59
CA ASN A 186 -7.69 0.68 25.24
C ASN A 186 -7.83 -0.05 26.60
N GLY A 187 -6.77 -0.73 27.06
CA GLY A 187 -6.70 -1.43 28.33
C GLY A 187 -7.29 -2.85 28.35
N GLY A 188 -7.67 -3.39 27.18
CA GLY A 188 -8.26 -4.73 27.06
C GLY A 188 -7.23 -5.85 26.90
N VAL A 189 -7.73 -7.08 27.03
CA VAL A 189 -6.99 -8.30 26.64
C VAL A 189 -7.46 -8.72 25.25
N VAL A 190 -6.55 -9.23 24.43
CA VAL A 190 -6.85 -9.68 23.05
C VAL A 190 -6.36 -11.10 22.83
N ILE A 191 -7.17 -11.89 22.16
CA ILE A 191 -6.79 -13.18 21.56
C ILE A 191 -6.90 -12.99 20.05
N GLY A 192 -5.74 -12.85 19.39
CA GLY A 192 -5.64 -12.76 17.93
C GLY A 192 -5.29 -14.13 17.36
N ILE A 193 -6.18 -14.67 16.52
CA ILE A 193 -5.96 -15.95 15.84
C ILE A 193 -5.38 -15.69 14.45
N ASP A 194 -4.24 -16.29 14.12
CA ASP A 194 -3.77 -16.40 12.75
C ASP A 194 -3.42 -17.86 12.43
N VAL A 195 -3.56 -18.22 11.16
CA VAL A 195 -3.26 -19.56 10.64
C VAL A 195 -1.80 -19.67 10.21
N ASP A 196 -1.12 -18.55 9.96
CA ASP A 196 0.25 -18.47 9.47
C ASP A 196 1.18 -17.98 10.58
N GLU A 197 2.00 -18.89 11.10
CA GLU A 197 2.98 -18.60 12.18
C GLU A 197 3.98 -17.51 11.78
N THR A 198 4.28 -17.34 10.49
CA THR A 198 5.24 -16.31 10.05
C THR A 198 4.73 -14.88 10.18
N ARG A 199 3.42 -14.71 10.46
CA ARG A 199 2.76 -13.41 10.69
C ARG A 199 2.65 -13.03 12.16
N ILE A 200 2.96 -13.96 13.09
CA ILE A 200 2.82 -13.80 14.55
C ILE A 200 4.15 -13.33 15.15
#